data_AF-X5DQG5-F1
#
_entry.id   AF-X5DQG5-F1
#
_cell.length_a   1.000
_cell.length_b   1.000
_cell.length_c   1.000
_cell.angle_alpha   90.00
_cell.angle_beta   90.00
_cell.angle_gamma   90.00
#
_symmetry.space_group_name_H-M   'P 1'
#
loop_
_entity.id
_entity.type
_entity.pdbx_description
1 polymer ?
#
loop_
_entity_poly.entity_id
_entity_poly.type
_entity_poly.pdbx_seq_one_letter_code
_entity_poly.pdbx_strand_id
1 'polypeptide(L)'
;MTRSRRILASASLAAAVLVAGAVVPPIGSAAEPRTVTGTGTVGAIDAADTLAAGGTGTSYFSGDLVAELGYRPGTQDGHATNPAGDCSSPVPLPESFEPACMTHDLGYDLLRVADRTGEAIPEHTRRDLDRQMAEQMRDSCAEGGPGTAGCRAMARVAHAAVAANTLRQHNGAPVEEWFPW
;
A
#
# COMPACT_ATOMS: atom_id res chain seq x y z
N MET A 1 -47.42 -53.37 -0.81
CA MET A 1 -46.48 -52.96 0.25
C MET A 1 -45.18 -53.74 0.08
N THR A 2 -44.17 -53.14 -0.54
CA THR A 2 -42.81 -53.71 -0.61
C THR A 2 -41.82 -52.55 -0.54
N ARG A 3 -41.02 -52.55 0.52
CA ARG A 3 -40.21 -51.45 1.01
C ARG A 3 -38.81 -51.59 0.42
N SER A 4 -38.51 -50.87 -0.66
CA SER A 4 -37.19 -50.92 -1.29
C SER A 4 -36.22 -49.97 -0.57
N ARG A 5 -35.20 -50.54 0.07
CA ARG A 5 -34.17 -49.83 0.83
C ARG A 5 -33.16 -49.19 -0.14
N ARG A 6 -33.03 -47.87 -0.12
CA ARG A 6 -31.93 -47.15 -0.78
C ARG A 6 -30.73 -47.16 0.16
N ILE A 7 -29.66 -47.84 -0.26
CA ILE A 7 -28.36 -47.85 0.42
C ILE A 7 -27.67 -46.55 0.01
N LEU A 8 -27.48 -45.63 0.97
CA LEU A 8 -26.67 -44.43 0.81
C LEU A 8 -25.20 -44.85 0.90
N ALA A 9 -24.46 -44.67 -0.19
CA ALA A 9 -23.01 -44.82 -0.20
C ALA A 9 -22.38 -43.58 0.46
N SER A 10 -21.86 -43.76 1.67
CA SER A 10 -21.10 -42.76 2.40
C SER A 10 -19.75 -42.55 1.73
N ALA A 11 -19.52 -41.38 1.13
CA ALA A 11 -18.21 -40.97 0.65
C ALA A 11 -17.34 -40.57 1.85
N SER A 12 -16.41 -41.44 2.24
CA SER A 12 -15.43 -41.15 3.29
C SER A 12 -14.40 -40.16 2.76
N LEU A 13 -14.44 -38.90 3.21
CA LEU A 13 -13.32 -37.96 3.05
C LEU A 13 -12.17 -38.44 3.95
N ALA A 14 -11.08 -38.92 3.35
CA ALA A 14 -9.83 -39.14 4.05
C ALA A 14 -9.18 -37.77 4.34
N ALA A 15 -9.19 -37.36 5.61
CA ALA A 15 -8.44 -36.19 6.08
C ALA A 15 -6.95 -36.56 6.17
N ALA A 16 -6.14 -36.05 5.25
CA ALA A 16 -4.68 -36.16 5.34
C ALA A 16 -4.18 -35.21 6.45
N VAL A 17 -3.68 -35.79 7.55
CA VAL A 17 -3.01 -35.05 8.62
C VAL A 17 -1.59 -34.72 8.14
N LEU A 18 -1.36 -33.47 7.76
CA LEU A 18 -0.02 -32.92 7.53
C LEU A 18 0.63 -32.64 8.89
N VAL A 19 1.57 -33.50 9.30
CA VAL A 19 2.45 -33.21 10.44
C VAL A 19 3.56 -32.27 9.95
N ALA A 20 3.39 -30.97 10.16
CA ALA A 20 4.47 -30.00 9.97
C ALA A 20 5.41 -30.06 11.19
N GLY A 21 6.61 -30.62 11.00
CA GLY A 21 7.67 -30.55 12.00
C GLY A 21 8.14 -29.10 12.15
N ALA A 22 8.03 -28.55 13.36
CA ALA A 22 8.59 -27.24 13.68
C ALA A 22 10.11 -27.35 13.77
N VAL A 23 10.81 -26.93 12.71
CA VAL A 23 12.23 -26.60 12.77
C VAL A 23 12.38 -25.25 13.45
N VAL A 24 12.92 -25.24 14.67
CA VAL A 24 13.29 -24.01 15.38
C VAL A 24 14.58 -23.47 14.75
N PRO A 25 14.58 -22.29 14.10
CA PRO A 25 15.82 -21.70 13.61
C PRO A 25 16.70 -21.28 14.80
N PRO A 26 18.04 -21.33 14.67
CA PRO A 26 18.93 -20.76 15.67
C PRO A 26 18.66 -19.25 15.80
N ILE A 27 18.60 -18.79 17.05
CA ILE A 27 18.40 -17.39 17.41
C ILE A 27 19.61 -16.62 16.86
N GLY A 28 19.43 -15.92 15.74
CA GLY A 28 20.44 -15.01 15.21
C GLY A 28 20.70 -13.91 16.23
N SER A 29 21.98 -13.54 16.41
CA SER A 29 22.38 -12.43 17.27
C SER A 29 21.50 -11.22 17.02
N ALA A 30 20.98 -10.63 18.10
CA ALA A 30 20.39 -9.30 18.06
C ALA A 30 21.38 -8.37 17.36
N ALA A 31 20.97 -7.81 16.22
CA ALA A 31 21.69 -6.71 15.62
C ALA A 31 21.76 -5.61 16.68
N GLU A 32 22.97 -5.23 17.09
CA GLU A 32 23.17 -4.02 17.89
C GLU A 32 22.51 -2.86 17.14
N PRO A 33 21.79 -1.96 17.84
CA PRO A 33 21.28 -0.77 17.20
C PRO A 33 22.49 0.02 16.70
N ARG A 34 22.70 0.05 15.38
CA ARG A 34 23.51 1.09 14.78
C ARG A 34 22.78 2.39 15.05
N THR A 35 23.29 3.17 16.00
CA THR A 35 23.03 4.61 16.05
C THR A 35 23.57 5.20 14.75
N VAL A 36 22.70 5.26 13.74
CA VAL A 36 22.90 6.10 12.56
C VAL A 36 22.88 7.53 13.09
N THR A 37 24.06 8.05 13.39
CA THR A 37 24.25 9.49 13.60
C THR A 37 24.35 10.09 12.21
N GLY A 38 23.21 10.17 11.52
CA GLY A 38 23.08 10.76 10.20
C GLY A 38 22.55 12.18 10.34
N THR A 39 23.14 13.10 9.58
CA THR A 39 22.61 14.41 9.17
C THR A 39 21.09 14.50 9.27
N GLY A 40 20.58 15.56 9.91
CA GLY A 40 19.19 15.70 10.36
C GLY A 40 18.16 15.08 9.40
N THR A 41 17.32 14.20 9.93
CA THR A 41 16.17 13.63 9.22
C THR A 41 15.38 14.76 8.59
N VAL A 42 15.23 14.76 7.26
CA VAL A 42 14.38 15.74 6.57
C VAL A 42 12.91 15.54 6.90
N GLY A 43 12.57 14.41 7.53
CA GLY A 43 11.25 14.08 8.07
C GLY A 43 10.37 13.39 7.04
N ALA A 44 10.99 12.71 6.06
CA ALA A 44 10.25 12.08 4.96
C ALA A 44 9.40 10.91 5.45
N ILE A 45 9.94 10.08 6.35
CA ILE A 45 9.19 8.96 6.94
C ILE A 45 8.06 9.44 7.85
N ASP A 46 8.32 10.43 8.72
CA ASP A 46 7.28 10.98 9.58
C ASP A 46 6.12 11.59 8.76
N ALA A 47 6.44 12.25 7.65
CA ALA A 47 5.43 12.74 6.72
C ALA A 47 4.69 11.61 5.99
N ALA A 48 5.39 10.55 5.57
CA ALA A 48 4.78 9.40 4.92
C ALA A 48 3.83 8.64 5.87
N ASP A 49 4.21 8.45 7.13
CA ASP A 49 3.38 7.82 8.15
C ASP A 49 2.16 8.68 8.48
N THR A 50 2.35 10.01 8.58
CA THR A 50 1.23 10.94 8.76
C THR A 50 0.25 10.88 7.59
N LEU A 51 0.76 10.83 6.36
CA LEU A 51 -0.05 10.71 5.15
C LEU A 51 -0.80 9.37 5.11
N ALA A 52 -0.11 8.26 5.42
CA ALA A 52 -0.67 6.92 5.46
C ALA A 52 -1.75 6.76 6.55
N ALA A 53 -1.64 7.51 7.65
CA ALA A 53 -2.66 7.59 8.69
C ALA A 53 -3.86 8.47 8.32
N GLY A 54 -3.88 9.07 7.13
CA GLY A 54 -4.96 9.97 6.69
C GLY A 54 -4.83 11.40 7.23
N GLY A 55 -3.61 11.82 7.58
CA GLY A 55 -3.32 13.20 7.97
C GLY A 55 -3.84 14.20 6.94
N THR A 56 -4.34 15.34 7.44
CA THR A 56 -4.98 16.37 6.60
C THR A 56 -4.09 17.58 6.37
N GLY A 57 -4.27 18.23 5.23
CA GLY A 57 -3.49 19.40 4.82
C GLY A 57 -2.00 19.12 4.69
N THR A 58 -1.18 20.19 4.71
CA THR A 58 0.25 20.12 4.42
C THR A 58 1.13 20.60 5.58
N SER A 59 0.59 20.73 6.79
CA SER A 59 1.31 21.34 7.93
C SER A 59 2.49 20.51 8.44
N TYR A 60 2.56 19.23 8.07
CA TYR A 60 3.65 18.32 8.44
C TYR A 60 4.80 18.30 7.41
N PHE A 61 4.73 19.11 6.35
CA PHE A 61 5.84 19.28 5.42
C PHE A 61 6.73 20.45 5.84
N SER A 62 7.94 20.13 6.30
CA SER A 62 8.96 21.14 6.61
C SER A 62 9.49 21.83 5.34
N GLY A 63 10.12 22.99 5.49
CA GLY A 63 10.76 23.68 4.36
C GLY A 63 11.85 22.84 3.68
N ASP A 64 12.63 22.10 4.47
CA ASP A 64 13.69 21.22 3.99
C ASP A 64 13.10 20.00 3.25
N LEU A 65 12.03 19.40 3.76
CA LEU A 65 11.33 18.31 3.07
C LEU A 65 10.73 18.77 1.73
N VAL A 66 10.14 19.95 1.69
CA VAL A 66 9.64 20.57 0.45
C VAL A 66 10.78 20.82 -0.55
N ALA A 67 11.95 21.26 -0.06
CA ALA A 67 13.12 21.45 -0.91
C ALA A 67 13.61 20.12 -1.50
N GLU A 68 13.63 19.06 -0.69
CA GLU A 68 13.97 17.71 -1.16
C GLU A 68 12.96 17.18 -2.17
N LEU A 69 11.65 17.33 -1.93
CA LEU A 69 10.60 16.92 -2.87
C LEU A 69 10.71 17.63 -4.24
N GLY A 70 11.24 18.85 -4.26
CA GLY A 70 11.37 19.67 -5.47
C GLY A 70 10.07 20.35 -5.90
N TYR A 71 8.98 20.15 -5.17
CA TYR A 71 7.69 20.80 -5.36
C TYR A 71 6.98 21.01 -4.02
N ARG A 72 5.99 21.89 -4.00
CA ARG A 72 5.10 22.08 -2.83
C ARG A 72 3.91 21.15 -2.94
N PRO A 73 3.68 20.25 -1.97
CA PRO A 73 2.46 19.46 -1.93
C PRO A 73 1.21 20.34 -1.96
N GLY A 74 0.19 19.86 -2.67
CA GLY A 74 -1.13 20.47 -2.73
C GLY A 74 -2.06 19.92 -1.65
N THR A 75 -3.34 20.25 -1.76
CA THR A 75 -4.39 19.60 -0.97
C THR A 75 -5.59 19.32 -1.86
N GLN A 76 -6.11 18.10 -1.79
CA GLN A 76 -7.35 17.69 -2.46
C GLN A 76 -8.14 16.80 -1.51
N ASP A 77 -9.45 17.08 -1.38
CA ASP A 77 -10.35 16.36 -0.46
C ASP A 77 -9.83 16.27 0.99
N GLY A 78 -9.04 17.27 1.40
CA GLY A 78 -8.43 17.35 2.73
C GLY A 78 -7.08 16.63 2.88
N HIS A 79 -6.67 15.81 1.90
CA HIS A 79 -5.38 15.10 1.91
C HIS A 79 -4.30 15.87 1.16
N ALA A 80 -3.05 15.72 1.59
CA ALA A 80 -1.92 16.26 0.83
C ALA A 80 -1.71 15.46 -0.47
N THR A 81 -1.37 16.16 -1.55
CA THR A 81 -1.23 15.56 -2.89
C THR A 81 0.03 16.01 -3.60
N ASN A 82 0.50 15.18 -4.54
CA ASN A 82 1.38 15.64 -5.62
C ASN A 82 0.49 16.33 -6.66
N PRO A 83 0.56 17.66 -6.86
CA PRO A 83 -0.34 18.38 -7.77
C PRO A 83 -0.18 18.01 -9.25
N ALA A 84 0.94 17.37 -9.59
CA ALA A 84 1.24 16.88 -10.93
C ALA A 84 1.19 15.34 -11.03
N GLY A 85 0.81 14.66 -9.94
CA GLY A 85 0.60 13.21 -9.94
C GLY A 85 -0.61 12.82 -10.78
N ASP A 86 -0.65 11.54 -11.16
CA ASP A 86 -1.73 11.00 -11.98
C ASP A 86 -2.05 9.55 -11.61
N CYS A 87 -3.22 9.05 -12.03
CA CYS A 87 -3.47 7.62 -11.99
C CYS A 87 -2.70 6.89 -13.10
N SER A 88 -1.40 6.66 -12.88
CA SER A 88 -0.55 5.83 -13.73
C SER A 88 -1.00 4.36 -13.72
N SER A 89 -1.92 4.01 -14.64
CA SER A 89 -2.51 2.67 -14.77
C SER A 89 -2.53 2.20 -16.23
N PRO A 90 -2.22 0.91 -16.50
CA PRO A 90 -2.28 0.35 -17.86
C PRO A 90 -3.72 0.23 -18.39
N VAL A 91 -4.72 0.36 -17.51
CA VAL A 91 -6.14 0.35 -17.86
C VAL A 91 -6.80 1.63 -17.36
N PRO A 92 -7.82 2.15 -18.07
CA PRO A 92 -8.58 3.30 -17.59
C PRO A 92 -9.18 3.04 -16.20
N LEU A 93 -8.91 3.94 -15.27
CA LEU A 93 -9.52 3.94 -13.94
C LEU A 93 -10.65 4.98 -13.88
N PRO A 94 -11.61 4.83 -12.95
CA PRO A 94 -12.60 5.87 -12.70
C PRO A 94 -11.93 7.22 -12.38
N GLU A 95 -12.41 8.31 -12.97
CA GLU A 95 -11.91 9.67 -12.70
C GLU A 95 -11.98 10.03 -11.21
N SER A 96 -12.92 9.43 -10.46
CA SER A 96 -13.03 9.62 -9.02
C SER A 96 -11.83 9.10 -8.22
N PHE A 97 -10.94 8.31 -8.84
CA PHE A 97 -9.73 7.79 -8.19
C PHE A 97 -8.54 8.75 -8.27
N GLU A 98 -8.60 9.78 -9.12
CA GLU A 98 -7.52 10.75 -9.31
C GLU A 98 -7.00 11.35 -7.99
N PRO A 99 -7.84 11.86 -7.06
CA PRO A 99 -7.35 12.37 -5.78
C PRO A 99 -6.53 11.34 -4.97
N ALA A 100 -6.96 10.08 -4.99
CA ALA A 100 -6.29 9.00 -4.28
C ALA A 100 -4.93 8.67 -4.90
N CYS A 101 -4.84 8.66 -6.24
CA CYS A 101 -3.57 8.46 -6.96
C CYS A 101 -2.58 9.60 -6.69
N MET A 102 -3.03 10.85 -6.77
CA MET A 102 -2.18 12.01 -6.46
C MET A 102 -1.65 11.99 -5.02
N THR A 103 -2.45 11.48 -4.08
CA THR A 103 -2.01 11.27 -2.70
C THR A 103 -0.99 10.13 -2.59
N HIS A 104 -1.24 9.02 -3.28
CA HIS A 104 -0.35 7.86 -3.30
C HIS A 104 1.02 8.19 -3.90
N ASP A 105 1.04 8.94 -5.00
CA ASP A 105 2.26 9.44 -5.64
C ASP A 105 3.10 10.29 -4.69
N LEU A 106 2.47 11.19 -3.93
CA LEU A 106 3.17 11.97 -2.91
C LEU A 106 3.80 11.05 -1.84
N GLY A 107 3.07 10.04 -1.39
CA GLY A 107 3.60 9.03 -0.46
C GLY A 107 4.82 8.31 -1.03
N TYR A 108 4.76 7.94 -2.31
CA TYR A 108 5.86 7.28 -3.01
C TYR A 108 7.07 8.21 -3.19
N ASP A 109 6.84 9.50 -3.45
CA ASP A 109 7.89 10.51 -3.51
C ASP A 109 8.56 10.70 -2.15
N LEU A 110 7.81 10.65 -1.05
CA LEU A 110 8.38 10.67 0.31
C LEU A 110 9.27 9.46 0.57
N LEU A 111 8.88 8.26 0.13
CA LEU A 111 9.75 7.08 0.21
C LEU A 111 11.04 7.25 -0.61
N ARG A 112 10.95 7.85 -1.79
CA ARG A 112 12.13 8.19 -2.60
C ARG A 112 12.99 9.27 -1.93
N VAL A 113 12.39 10.20 -1.17
CA VAL A 113 13.15 11.17 -0.37
C VAL A 113 13.92 10.42 0.70
N ALA A 114 13.24 9.58 1.48
CA ALA A 114 13.86 8.80 2.54
C ALA A 114 15.05 7.98 2.03
N ASP A 115 14.88 7.25 0.92
CA ASP A 115 15.95 6.44 0.33
C ASP A 115 17.18 7.28 -0.09
N ARG A 116 16.97 8.40 -0.79
CA ARG A 116 18.09 9.23 -1.27
C ARG A 116 18.78 10.04 -0.16
N THR A 117 18.05 10.41 0.90
CA THR A 117 18.61 11.14 2.05
C THR A 117 19.15 10.21 3.13
N GLY A 118 18.91 8.89 3.00
CA GLY A 118 19.41 7.88 3.93
C GLY A 118 18.54 7.67 5.18
N GLU A 119 17.29 8.16 5.18
CA GLU A 119 16.33 7.80 6.21
C GLU A 119 15.93 6.32 6.06
N ALA A 120 15.90 5.59 7.18
CA ALA A 120 15.49 4.20 7.17
C ALA A 120 13.98 4.11 6.88
N ILE A 121 13.59 3.37 5.85
CA ILE A 121 12.18 3.11 5.51
C ILE A 121 11.68 1.90 6.33
N PRO A 122 10.75 2.07 7.27
CA PRO A 122 10.12 0.94 7.94
C PRO A 122 9.35 0.07 6.94
N GLU A 123 9.39 -1.27 7.13
CA GLU A 123 8.76 -2.22 6.20
C GLU A 123 7.25 -1.99 6.00
N HIS A 124 6.57 -1.35 6.95
CA HIS A 124 5.12 -1.13 6.90
C HIS A 124 4.71 0.09 6.07
N THR A 125 5.54 1.14 6.05
CA THR A 125 5.22 2.47 5.49
C THR A 125 4.60 2.38 4.10
N ARG A 126 5.26 1.68 3.17
CA ARG A 126 4.78 1.54 1.80
C ARG A 126 3.44 0.80 1.73
N ARG A 127 3.24 -0.24 2.54
CA ARG A 127 1.97 -0.98 2.58
C ARG A 127 0.84 -0.15 3.16
N ASP A 128 1.14 0.71 4.13
CA ASP A 128 0.14 1.60 4.71
C ASP A 128 -0.26 2.71 3.75
N LEU A 129 0.68 3.24 2.96
CA LEU A 129 0.37 4.13 1.82
C LEU A 129 -0.51 3.43 0.76
N ASP A 130 -0.16 2.20 0.36
CA ASP A 130 -0.96 1.42 -0.59
C ASP A 130 -2.39 1.13 -0.07
N ARG A 131 -2.53 0.94 1.24
CA ARG A 131 -3.82 0.74 1.91
C ARG A 131 -4.64 2.03 1.97
N GLN A 132 -4.00 3.15 2.29
CA GLN A 132 -4.63 4.47 2.34
C GLN A 132 -5.17 4.88 0.96
N MET A 133 -4.41 4.63 -0.12
CA MET A 133 -4.89 4.84 -1.50
C MET A 133 -6.17 4.04 -1.75
N ALA A 134 -6.17 2.77 -1.37
CA ALA A 134 -7.32 1.89 -1.55
C ALA A 134 -8.54 2.32 -0.73
N GLU A 135 -8.33 2.88 0.46
CA GLU A 135 -9.37 3.48 1.30
C GLU A 135 -10.00 4.69 0.59
N GLN A 136 -9.20 5.67 0.17
CA GLN A 136 -9.68 6.84 -0.56
C GLN A 136 -10.41 6.48 -1.86
N MET A 137 -9.89 5.52 -2.65
CA MET A 137 -10.57 5.05 -3.87
C MET A 137 -11.96 4.47 -3.56
N ARG A 138 -12.09 3.67 -2.49
CA ARG A 138 -13.38 3.09 -2.11
C ARG A 138 -14.37 4.15 -1.63
N ASP A 139 -13.88 5.17 -0.92
CA ASP A 139 -14.69 6.26 -0.39
C ASP A 139 -15.17 7.20 -1.52
N SER A 140 -14.40 7.30 -2.62
CA SER A 140 -14.82 8.02 -3.83
C SER A 140 -15.97 7.34 -4.58
N CYS A 141 -16.24 6.06 -4.32
CA CYS A 141 -17.28 5.31 -5.03
C CYS A 141 -18.68 5.73 -4.57
N ALA A 142 -19.44 6.36 -5.47
CA ALA A 142 -20.83 6.79 -5.23
C ALA A 142 -21.68 5.70 -4.57
N GLU A 143 -22.47 6.06 -3.56
CA GLU A 143 -23.33 5.14 -2.84
C GLU A 143 -24.64 4.84 -3.58
N GLY A 144 -25.11 3.60 -3.50
CA GLY A 144 -26.48 3.21 -3.91
C GLY A 144 -26.80 3.26 -5.41
N GLY A 145 -25.85 3.63 -6.26
CA GLY A 145 -26.03 3.76 -7.70
C GLY A 145 -25.65 2.49 -8.50
N PRO A 146 -26.16 2.34 -9.73
CA PRO A 146 -25.61 1.37 -10.67
C PRO A 146 -24.14 1.72 -10.93
N GLY A 147 -23.21 0.82 -10.58
CA GLY A 147 -21.76 1.03 -10.74
C GLY A 147 -20.96 1.03 -9.44
N THR A 148 -21.58 1.19 -8.26
CA THR A 148 -20.88 1.20 -6.96
C THR A 148 -20.05 -0.07 -6.74
N ALA A 149 -20.62 -1.24 -7.04
CA ALA A 149 -19.93 -2.52 -6.89
C ALA A 149 -18.73 -2.65 -7.84
N GLY A 150 -18.86 -2.16 -9.08
CA GLY A 150 -17.78 -2.15 -10.06
C GLY A 150 -16.64 -1.22 -9.65
N CYS A 151 -16.96 -0.01 -9.20
CA CYS A 151 -15.99 0.94 -8.65
C CYS A 151 -15.20 0.33 -7.47
N ARG A 152 -15.90 -0.24 -6.48
CA ARG A 152 -15.24 -0.88 -5.33
C ARG A 152 -14.41 -2.11 -5.72
N ALA A 153 -14.82 -2.84 -6.76
CA ALA A 153 -14.01 -3.94 -7.31
C ALA A 153 -12.73 -3.41 -7.95
N MET A 154 -12.80 -2.34 -8.75
CA MET A 154 -11.62 -1.70 -9.33
C MET A 154 -10.65 -1.18 -8.26
N ALA A 155 -11.15 -0.55 -7.19
CA ALA A 155 -10.31 -0.12 -6.07
C ALA A 155 -9.53 -1.29 -5.42
N ARG A 156 -10.15 -2.47 -5.31
CA ARG A 156 -9.49 -3.68 -4.81
C ARG A 156 -8.44 -4.21 -5.77
N VAL A 157 -8.71 -4.18 -7.07
CA VAL A 157 -7.75 -4.60 -8.11
C VAL A 157 -6.53 -3.67 -8.11
N ALA A 158 -6.75 -2.36 -8.07
CA ALA A 158 -5.68 -1.37 -7.97
C ALA A 158 -4.80 -1.62 -6.73
N HIS A 159 -5.41 -1.82 -5.56
CA HIS A 159 -4.68 -2.16 -4.34
C HIS A 159 -3.87 -3.45 -4.47
N ALA A 160 -4.44 -4.51 -5.04
CA ALA A 160 -3.75 -5.78 -5.22
C ALA A 160 -2.54 -5.64 -6.16
N ALA A 161 -2.66 -4.84 -7.22
CA ALA A 161 -1.56 -4.57 -8.14
C ALA A 161 -0.40 -3.85 -7.45
N VAL A 162 -0.67 -2.74 -6.73
CA VAL A 162 0.39 -2.02 -6.02
C VAL A 162 0.98 -2.85 -4.87
N ALA A 163 0.16 -3.63 -4.15
CA ALA A 163 0.65 -4.49 -3.08
C ALA A 163 1.58 -5.60 -3.61
N ALA A 164 1.26 -6.19 -4.77
CA ALA A 164 2.14 -7.16 -5.43
C ALA A 164 3.47 -6.50 -5.84
N ASN A 165 3.42 -5.27 -6.37
CA ASN A 165 4.60 -4.48 -6.71
C ASN A 165 5.46 -4.17 -5.47
N THR A 166 4.82 -3.76 -4.37
CA THR A 166 5.47 -3.50 -3.08
C THR A 166 6.18 -4.74 -2.53
N LEU A 167 5.55 -5.92 -2.59
CA LEU A 167 6.18 -7.18 -2.19
C LEU A 167 7.38 -7.53 -3.07
N ARG A 168 7.23 -7.37 -4.39
CA ARG A 168 8.29 -7.65 -5.37
C ARG A 168 9.49 -6.72 -5.18
N GLN A 169 9.25 -5.47 -4.79
CA GLN A 169 10.27 -4.47 -4.47
C GLN A 169 10.63 -4.43 -2.98
N HIS A 170 10.36 -5.51 -2.25
CA HIS A 170 10.82 -5.72 -0.86
C HIS A 170 10.38 -4.63 0.14
N ASN A 171 9.24 -3.97 -0.07
CA ASN A 171 8.69 -2.91 0.77
C ASN A 171 9.54 -1.62 0.86
N GLY A 172 10.58 -1.48 0.05
CA GLY A 172 11.42 -0.27 0.00
C GLY A 172 10.83 0.84 -0.86
N ALA A 173 11.62 1.87 -1.14
CA ALA A 173 11.20 2.94 -2.04
C ALA A 173 10.86 2.40 -3.45
N PRO A 174 9.83 2.96 -4.11
CA PRO A 174 9.43 2.53 -5.43
C PRO A 174 10.49 2.93 -6.47
N VAL A 175 11.02 1.92 -7.17
CA VAL A 175 11.93 2.12 -8.29
C VAL A 175 11.17 2.13 -9.62
N GLU A 176 11.63 2.94 -10.56
CA GLU A 176 11.09 2.97 -11.92
C GLU A 176 11.53 1.70 -12.66
N GLU A 177 10.59 1.07 -13.36
CA GLU A 177 10.86 -0.16 -14.09
C GLU A 177 10.33 -0.07 -15.51
N TRP A 178 11.16 -0.54 -16.45
CA TRP A 178 10.84 -0.53 -17.87
C TRP A 178 9.87 -1.65 -18.29
N PHE A 179 9.62 -2.64 -17.43
CA PHE A 179 8.80 -3.81 -17.77
C PHE A 179 7.38 -3.63 -17.22
N PRO A 180 6.31 -4.01 -17.95
CA PRO A 180 4.98 -3.55 -17.58
C PRO A 180 4.30 -4.40 -16.50
N TRP A 181 4.94 -5.35 -15.79
CA TRP A 181 4.26 -6.17 -14.77
C TRP A 181 5.24 -6.80 -13.77
#